data_AF-A0A3E2D854-F1
#
_entry.id   AF-A0A3E2D854-F1
#
_cell.length_a   1.000
_cell.length_b   1.000
_cell.length_c   1.000
_cell.angle_alpha   90.00
_cell.angle_beta   90.00
_cell.angle_gamma   90.00
#
_symmetry.space_group_name_H-M   'P 1'
#
loop_
_entity.id
_entity.type
_entity.pdbx_description
1 polymer ?
#
loop_
_entity_poly.entity_id
_entity_poly.type
_entity_poly.pdbx_seq_one_letter_code
_entity_poly.pdbx_strand_id
1 'polypeptide(L)'
;SMIQFFDDTIGAPHQMSTTNQTWWLKELFNGLSLIAALVMLVPLTKLLLTIPWFAGARTEVPPAPPKPKGRGAVMFWTIFVISAAVACVTFIPLSVASQHIFSAAANKQNGWFFPGRMVNGVVLWSLVNGLLGLILLWISHSISKKHGVEEAKSWGVRMNWAQTGRTLALALFVIVIFYTILAAVYGFFHVDYRLFVVAARPLTKRWFLIGLAYVPALFLFFFSNSLRVNTSMRFNNQRRWVNWLIIALANSIGLAAIFVIQYVTFFSTGTVFWTTNWLYVNMLQSLLPMMVVLPLFNRAFYHATGRVWLGPIVTTTIFALMALGGSVAYIPMF
;
A
#
# COMPACT_ATOMS: atom_id res chain seq x y z
N SER A 1 -5.28 1.99 33.73
CA SER A 1 -4.66 2.81 32.66
C SER A 1 -3.13 2.60 32.68
N MET A 2 -2.36 3.09 31.70
CA MET A 2 -0.89 2.97 31.73
C MET A 2 -0.27 3.64 32.97
N ILE A 3 -0.81 4.80 33.37
CA ILE A 3 -0.40 5.52 34.60
C ILE A 3 -0.65 4.66 35.84
N GLN A 4 -1.87 4.11 35.97
CA GLN A 4 -2.22 3.23 37.09
C GLN A 4 -1.34 1.98 37.18
N PHE A 5 -0.99 1.37 36.04
CA PHE A 5 -0.06 0.24 36.02
C PHE A 5 1.30 0.61 36.60
N PHE A 6 1.86 1.76 36.23
CA PHE A 6 3.15 2.23 36.76
C PHE A 6 3.06 2.63 38.23
N ASP A 7 1.96 3.24 38.64
CA ASP A 7 1.68 3.56 40.05
C ASP A 7 1.63 2.28 40.90
N ASP A 8 0.91 1.26 40.44
CA ASP A 8 0.68 0.01 41.17
C ASP A 8 1.92 -0.91 41.20
N THR A 9 2.78 -0.86 40.17
CA THR A 9 3.91 -1.79 40.03
C THR A 9 5.25 -1.23 40.49
N ILE A 10 5.54 0.05 40.20
CA ILE A 10 6.84 0.67 40.46
C ILE A 10 6.74 1.80 41.48
N GLY A 11 5.55 2.39 41.63
CA GLY A 11 5.33 3.60 42.42
C GLY A 11 5.90 4.82 41.69
N ALA A 12 5.05 5.59 41.01
CA ALA A 12 5.55 6.75 40.28
C ALA A 12 6.10 7.81 41.25
N PRO A 13 7.28 8.39 40.99
CA PRO A 13 7.87 9.45 41.83
C PRO A 13 7.00 10.72 41.88
N HIS A 14 6.11 10.90 40.90
CA HIS A 14 5.11 11.95 40.86
C HIS A 14 3.75 11.33 40.54
N GLN A 15 2.82 11.40 41.49
CA GLN A 15 1.45 10.93 41.24
C GLN A 15 0.72 11.88 40.30
N MET A 16 0.20 11.32 39.21
CA MET A 16 -0.59 12.05 38.23
C MET A 16 -1.95 11.36 38.08
N SER A 17 -3.01 12.14 37.89
CA SER A 17 -4.32 11.57 37.60
C SER A 17 -4.25 10.67 36.36
N THR A 18 -4.89 9.51 36.44
CA THR A 18 -4.99 8.56 35.33
C THR A 18 -5.69 9.14 34.09
N THR A 19 -6.43 10.24 34.26
CA THR A 19 -7.11 11.00 33.19
C THR A 19 -6.21 12.03 32.51
N ASN A 20 -5.02 12.34 33.06
CA ASN A 20 -4.10 13.33 32.50
C ASN A 20 -3.26 12.72 31.37
N GLN A 21 -3.91 12.33 30.28
CA GLN A 21 -3.28 11.70 29.11
C GLN A 21 -3.36 12.61 27.88
N THR A 22 -2.20 13.09 27.42
CA THR A 22 -2.09 13.97 26.25
C THR A 22 -1.60 13.25 24.99
N TRP A 23 -1.23 11.96 25.09
CA TRP A 23 -0.66 11.19 23.99
C TRP A 23 -1.60 11.08 22.77
N TRP A 24 -2.92 11.05 23.00
CA TRP A 24 -3.90 10.93 21.91
C TRP A 24 -3.95 12.20 21.04
N LEU A 25 -3.71 13.38 21.62
CA LEU A 25 -3.60 14.64 20.87
C LEU A 25 -2.41 14.59 19.93
N LYS A 26 -1.26 14.14 20.45
CA LYS A 26 -0.05 13.95 19.64
C LYS A 26 -0.31 12.98 18.48
N GLU A 27 -0.93 11.83 18.75
CA GLU A 27 -1.24 10.86 17.68
C GLU A 27 -2.27 11.39 16.68
N LEU A 28 -3.25 12.18 17.12
CA LEU A 28 -4.21 12.82 16.22
C LEU A 28 -3.51 13.80 15.27
N PHE A 29 -2.68 14.71 15.79
CA PHE A 29 -1.98 15.69 14.95
C PHE A 29 -0.92 15.07 14.05
N ASN A 30 -0.17 14.07 14.54
CA ASN A 30 0.75 13.29 13.70
C ASN A 30 -0.01 12.57 12.57
N GLY A 31 -1.18 12.02 12.87
CA GLY A 31 -2.04 11.36 11.90
C GLY A 31 -2.61 12.31 10.86
N LEU A 32 -3.05 13.50 11.28
CA LEU A 32 -3.48 14.57 10.37
C LEU A 32 -2.33 15.01 9.46
N SER A 33 -1.12 15.15 9.99
CA SER A 33 0.07 15.46 9.20
C SER A 33 0.38 14.36 8.18
N LEU A 34 0.26 13.09 8.56
CA LEU A 34 0.43 11.96 7.64
C LEU A 34 -0.60 11.99 6.52
N ILE A 35 -1.88 12.20 6.83
CA ILE A 35 -2.96 12.30 5.84
C ILE A 35 -2.69 13.47 4.89
N ALA A 36 -2.35 14.65 5.43
CA ALA A 36 -2.04 15.84 4.63
C ALA A 36 -0.85 15.57 3.68
N ALA A 37 0.23 14.97 4.19
CA ALA A 37 1.40 14.64 3.39
C ALA A 37 1.10 13.64 2.27
N LEU A 38 0.25 12.63 2.52
CA LEU A 38 -0.18 11.67 1.50
C LEU A 38 -1.11 12.33 0.48
N VAL A 39 -2.10 13.10 0.92
CA VAL A 39 -3.06 13.81 0.04
C VAL A 39 -2.33 14.78 -0.88
N MET A 40 -1.28 15.45 -0.39
CA MET A 40 -0.45 16.39 -1.15
C MET A 40 0.18 15.78 -2.42
N LEU A 41 0.41 14.46 -2.46
CA LEU A 41 1.04 13.80 -3.62
C LEU A 41 0.28 14.04 -4.94
N VAL A 42 -1.05 14.09 -4.88
CA VAL A 42 -1.91 14.30 -6.06
C VAL A 42 -1.86 15.73 -6.59
N PRO A 43 -2.16 16.79 -5.81
CA PRO A 43 -2.03 18.18 -6.28
C PRO A 43 -0.59 18.52 -6.65
N LEU A 44 0.42 18.02 -5.92
CA LEU A 44 1.83 18.21 -6.27
C LEU A 44 2.14 17.66 -7.68
N THR A 45 1.64 16.46 -7.99
CA THR A 45 1.80 15.87 -9.31
C THR A 45 1.11 16.70 -10.39
N LYS A 46 -0.11 17.18 -10.12
CA LYS A 46 -0.83 18.04 -11.07
C LYS A 46 -0.09 19.36 -11.31
N LEU A 47 0.51 19.94 -10.28
CA LEU A 47 1.33 21.14 -10.37
C LEU A 47 2.59 20.87 -11.20
N LEU A 48 3.32 19.79 -10.95
CA LEU A 48 4.50 19.44 -11.76
C LEU A 48 4.14 19.20 -13.22
N LEU A 49 2.95 18.63 -13.51
CA LEU A 49 2.45 18.44 -14.87
C LEU A 49 2.11 19.74 -15.61
N THR A 50 2.01 20.90 -14.94
CA THR A 50 1.85 22.20 -15.64
C THR A 50 3.18 22.70 -16.23
N ILE A 51 4.31 22.15 -15.79
CA ILE A 51 5.62 22.48 -16.34
C ILE A 51 5.73 21.86 -17.74
N PRO A 52 6.13 22.62 -18.79
CA PRO A 52 6.12 22.16 -20.18
C PRO A 52 6.87 20.84 -20.42
N TRP A 53 7.97 20.63 -19.68
CA TRP A 53 8.77 19.41 -19.79
C TRP A 53 8.02 18.16 -19.30
N PHE A 54 7.28 18.27 -18.20
CA PHE A 54 6.49 17.18 -17.63
C PHE A 54 5.13 17.01 -18.31
N ALA A 55 4.59 18.05 -18.96
CA ALA A 55 3.32 18.00 -19.67
C ALA A 55 3.26 16.85 -20.69
N GLY A 56 4.39 16.52 -21.32
CA GLY A 56 4.49 15.40 -22.26
C GLY A 56 4.40 14.00 -21.63
N ALA A 57 4.33 13.87 -20.30
CA ALA A 57 3.97 12.62 -19.62
C ALA A 57 2.45 12.40 -19.56
N ARG A 58 1.65 13.46 -19.76
CA ARG A 58 0.19 13.40 -19.77
C ARG A 58 -0.30 12.94 -21.14
N THR A 59 -1.27 12.03 -21.12
CA THR A 59 -2.04 11.63 -22.29
C THR A 59 -3.53 11.67 -21.98
N GLU A 60 -4.35 11.70 -23.03
CA GLU A 60 -5.79 11.59 -22.86
C GLU A 60 -6.16 10.30 -22.13
N VAL A 61 -7.06 10.44 -21.17
CA VAL A 61 -7.57 9.30 -20.41
C VAL A 61 -8.57 8.59 -21.32
N PRO A 62 -8.37 7.31 -21.67
CA PRO A 62 -9.29 6.56 -22.53
C PRO A 62 -10.70 6.56 -21.93
N PRO A 63 -11.79 6.49 -22.71
CA PRO A 63 -13.14 6.44 -22.17
C PRO A 63 -13.33 5.20 -21.27
N ALA A 64 -14.16 5.33 -20.23
CA ALA A 64 -14.46 4.20 -19.33
C ALA A 64 -15.37 3.18 -20.05
N PRO A 65 -15.11 1.86 -19.93
CA PRO A 65 -16.01 0.85 -20.48
C PRO A 65 -17.39 0.87 -19.80
N PRO A 66 -18.45 0.38 -20.47
CA PRO A 66 -19.78 0.29 -19.87
C PRO A 66 -19.78 -0.66 -18.66
N LYS A 67 -20.70 -0.43 -17.71
CA LYS A 67 -20.87 -1.32 -16.56
C LYS A 67 -21.27 -2.73 -17.04
N PRO A 68 -20.63 -3.81 -16.56
CA PRO A 68 -20.98 -5.17 -16.94
C PRO A 68 -22.41 -5.49 -16.49
N LYS A 69 -23.16 -6.17 -17.36
CA LYS A 69 -24.54 -6.64 -17.12
C LYS A 69 -24.64 -8.15 -17.36
N GLY A 70 -25.59 -8.81 -16.70
CA GLY A 70 -25.84 -10.25 -16.86
C GLY A 70 -24.60 -11.09 -16.54
N ARG A 71 -24.21 -11.98 -17.47
CA ARG A 71 -23.06 -12.90 -17.31
C ARG A 71 -21.74 -12.19 -17.01
N GLY A 72 -21.51 -10.99 -17.57
CA GLY A 72 -20.30 -10.21 -17.29
C GLY A 72 -20.23 -9.69 -15.86
N ALA A 73 -21.39 -9.38 -15.25
CA ALA A 73 -21.45 -8.94 -13.86
C ALA A 73 -21.17 -10.10 -12.91
N VAL A 74 -21.71 -11.29 -13.20
CA VAL A 74 -21.42 -12.51 -12.45
C VAL A 74 -19.93 -12.82 -12.52
N MET A 75 -19.33 -12.82 -13.71
CA MET A 75 -17.89 -13.07 -13.88
C MET A 75 -17.03 -12.07 -13.09
N PHE A 76 -17.37 -10.78 -13.12
CA PHE A 76 -16.67 -9.75 -12.35
C PHE A 76 -16.71 -10.04 -10.83
N TRP A 77 -17.88 -10.32 -10.28
CA TRP A 77 -18.03 -10.60 -8.85
C TRP A 77 -17.40 -11.93 -8.44
N THR A 78 -17.45 -12.95 -9.30
CA THR A 78 -16.76 -14.23 -9.04
C THR A 78 -15.25 -14.02 -8.98
N ILE A 79 -14.65 -13.32 -9.95
CA ILE A 79 -13.22 -13.01 -9.93
C ILE A 79 -12.85 -12.17 -8.70
N PHE A 80 -13.70 -11.22 -8.33
CA PHE A 80 -13.53 -10.39 -7.14
C PHE A 80 -13.48 -11.26 -5.87
N VAL A 81 -14.47 -12.14 -5.66
CA VAL A 81 -14.57 -12.98 -4.47
C VAL A 81 -13.42 -13.99 -4.42
N ILE A 82 -13.08 -14.62 -5.55
CA ILE A 82 -11.93 -15.54 -5.64
C ILE A 82 -10.64 -14.81 -5.28
N SER A 83 -10.41 -13.61 -5.83
CA SER A 83 -9.21 -12.81 -5.54
C SER A 83 -9.11 -12.46 -4.05
N ALA A 84 -10.24 -12.07 -3.44
CA ALA A 84 -10.31 -11.78 -2.01
C ALA A 84 -10.07 -13.01 -1.13
N ALA A 85 -10.66 -14.15 -1.49
CA ALA A 85 -10.48 -15.41 -0.76
C ALA A 85 -9.03 -15.89 -0.83
N VAL A 86 -8.42 -15.85 -2.02
CA VAL A 86 -7.01 -16.17 -2.22
C VAL A 86 -6.12 -15.23 -1.39
N ALA A 87 -6.37 -13.93 -1.43
CA ALA A 87 -5.63 -12.96 -0.62
C ALA A 87 -5.69 -13.29 0.89
N CYS A 88 -6.88 -13.64 1.40
CA CYS A 88 -7.10 -14.02 2.80
C CYS A 88 -6.36 -15.32 3.17
N VAL A 89 -6.55 -16.38 2.39
CA VAL A 89 -6.02 -17.72 2.70
C VAL A 89 -4.49 -17.77 2.53
N THR A 90 -3.93 -17.04 1.56
CA THR A 90 -2.49 -17.11 1.26
C THR A 90 -1.61 -16.27 2.17
N PHE A 91 -2.16 -15.27 2.89
CA PHE A 91 -1.34 -14.33 3.67
C PHE A 91 -0.52 -15.00 4.78
N ILE A 92 -1.16 -15.81 5.63
CA ILE A 92 -0.47 -16.46 6.75
C ILE A 92 0.52 -17.55 6.25
N PRO A 93 0.13 -18.47 5.34
CA PRO A 93 1.05 -19.46 4.81
C PRO A 93 2.27 -18.84 4.12
N LEU A 94 2.08 -17.79 3.30
CA LEU A 94 3.20 -17.11 2.65
C LEU A 94 4.06 -16.33 3.65
N SER A 95 3.47 -15.77 4.70
CA SER A 95 4.23 -15.15 5.77
C SER A 95 5.13 -16.16 6.49
N VAL A 96 4.64 -17.38 6.73
CA VAL A 96 5.47 -18.48 7.26
C VAL A 96 6.52 -18.92 6.26
N ALA A 97 6.16 -19.13 4.99
CA ALA A 97 7.09 -19.51 3.92
C ALA A 97 8.23 -18.49 3.75
N SER A 98 7.95 -17.20 3.97
CA SER A 98 8.95 -16.13 3.91
C SER A 98 10.10 -16.33 4.90
N GLN A 99 9.87 -17.01 6.02
CA GLN A 99 10.93 -17.30 7.00
C GLN A 99 11.95 -18.31 6.46
N HIS A 100 11.52 -19.22 5.58
CA HIS A 100 12.42 -20.18 4.93
C HIS A 100 13.15 -19.55 3.74
N ILE A 101 12.45 -18.75 2.93
CA ILE A 101 13.03 -18.09 1.75
C ILE A 101 14.03 -17.00 2.16
N PHE A 102 13.71 -16.21 3.19
CA PHE A 102 14.55 -15.15 3.72
C PHE A 102 15.14 -15.56 5.07
N SER A 103 15.82 -16.71 5.09
CA SER A 103 16.36 -17.33 6.30
C SER A 103 17.33 -16.43 7.08
N ALA A 104 18.14 -15.61 6.40
CA ALA A 104 19.05 -14.66 7.04
C ALA A 104 18.28 -13.67 7.95
N ALA A 105 17.22 -13.05 7.43
CA ALA A 105 16.40 -12.12 8.21
C ALA A 105 15.55 -12.83 9.29
N ALA A 106 15.12 -14.07 9.03
CA ALA A 106 14.42 -14.88 10.02
C ALA A 106 15.32 -15.24 11.21
N ASN A 107 16.58 -15.55 10.94
CA ASN A 107 17.62 -15.87 11.91
C ASN A 107 18.33 -14.63 12.50
N LYS A 108 17.78 -13.43 12.28
CA LYS A 108 18.30 -12.16 12.82
C LYS A 108 19.74 -11.84 12.40
N GLN A 109 20.16 -12.36 11.24
CA GLN A 109 21.45 -12.06 10.66
C GLN A 109 21.38 -10.69 9.97
N ASN A 110 22.42 -9.89 10.16
CA ASN A 110 22.52 -8.60 9.49
C ASN A 110 22.77 -8.80 7.99
N GLY A 111 21.97 -8.15 7.15
CA GLY A 111 22.10 -8.26 5.71
C GLY A 111 21.58 -7.03 4.97
N TRP A 112 22.09 -6.81 3.77
CA TRP A 112 21.61 -5.72 2.90
C TRP A 112 20.42 -6.16 2.03
N PHE A 113 20.25 -7.47 1.83
CA PHE A 113 19.20 -8.06 1.00
C PHE A 113 18.04 -8.53 1.88
N PHE A 114 16.92 -7.83 1.82
CA PHE A 114 15.68 -8.13 2.56
C PHE A 114 15.85 -8.31 4.10
N PRO A 115 16.44 -7.36 4.85
CA PRO A 115 16.65 -7.47 6.30
C PRO A 115 15.40 -7.41 7.19
N GLY A 116 14.25 -7.00 6.65
CA GLY A 116 13.01 -6.82 7.40
C GLY A 116 12.18 -8.10 7.51
N ARG A 117 12.33 -8.84 8.61
CA ARG A 117 11.63 -10.14 8.83
C ARG A 117 10.11 -10.06 8.60
N MET A 118 9.45 -9.03 9.14
CA MET A 118 7.99 -8.88 9.02
C MET A 118 7.60 -8.45 7.61
N VAL A 119 8.32 -7.46 7.05
CA VAL A 119 8.07 -6.92 5.71
C VAL A 119 8.27 -7.98 4.63
N ASN A 120 9.17 -8.95 4.82
CA ASN A 120 9.39 -10.04 3.87
C ASN A 120 8.15 -10.92 3.66
N GLY A 121 7.31 -11.10 4.69
CA GLY A 121 6.02 -11.76 4.55
C GLY A 121 5.10 -11.02 3.59
N VAL A 122 5.05 -9.69 3.70
CA VAL A 122 4.31 -8.83 2.76
C VAL A 122 4.90 -8.92 1.36
N VAL A 123 6.23 -8.88 1.20
CA VAL A 123 6.89 -8.98 -0.10
C VAL A 123 6.49 -10.25 -0.82
N LEU A 124 6.63 -11.40 -0.16
CA LEU A 124 6.30 -12.69 -0.78
C LEU A 124 4.80 -12.77 -1.12
N TRP A 125 3.94 -12.34 -0.20
CA TRP A 125 2.50 -12.30 -0.43
C TRP A 125 2.12 -11.37 -1.60
N SER A 126 2.73 -10.19 -1.68
CA SER A 126 2.53 -9.21 -2.74
C SER A 126 3.00 -9.75 -4.09
N LEU A 127 4.15 -10.43 -4.16
CA LEU A 127 4.62 -11.05 -5.41
C LEU A 127 3.61 -12.08 -5.95
N VAL A 128 3.17 -13.00 -5.09
CA VAL A 128 2.20 -14.04 -5.47
C VAL A 128 0.85 -13.42 -5.86
N ASN A 129 0.30 -12.52 -5.05
CA ASN A 129 -1.00 -11.89 -5.34
C ASN A 129 -0.93 -10.91 -6.51
N GLY A 130 0.22 -10.28 -6.74
CA GLY A 130 0.48 -9.44 -7.89
C GLY A 130 0.45 -10.23 -9.19
N LEU A 131 1.17 -11.36 -9.23
CA LEU A 131 1.17 -12.30 -10.34
C LEU A 131 -0.21 -12.89 -10.60
N LEU A 132 -0.88 -13.42 -9.57
CA LEU A 132 -2.24 -13.93 -9.68
C LEU A 132 -3.21 -12.86 -10.19
N GLY A 133 -3.05 -11.61 -9.75
CA GLY A 133 -3.81 -10.48 -10.26
C GLY A 133 -3.65 -10.24 -11.76
N LEU A 134 -2.41 -10.35 -12.27
CA LEU A 134 -2.13 -10.22 -13.70
C LEU A 134 -2.67 -11.41 -14.49
N ILE A 135 -2.57 -12.62 -13.96
CA ILE A 135 -3.11 -13.84 -14.57
C ILE A 135 -4.64 -13.74 -14.68
N LEU A 136 -5.33 -13.36 -13.60
CA LEU A 136 -6.79 -13.18 -13.59
C LEU A 136 -7.23 -12.07 -14.56
N LEU A 137 -6.47 -10.97 -14.63
CA LEU A 137 -6.72 -9.91 -15.61
C LEU A 137 -6.57 -10.43 -17.04
N TRP A 138 -5.53 -11.22 -17.31
CA TRP A 138 -5.29 -11.83 -18.62
C TRP A 138 -6.36 -12.85 -19.01
N ILE A 139 -6.81 -13.69 -18.07
CA ILE A 139 -7.93 -14.63 -18.28
C ILE A 139 -9.21 -13.85 -18.61
N SER A 140 -9.55 -12.84 -17.79
CA SER A 140 -10.73 -12.00 -18.02
C SER A 140 -10.67 -11.34 -19.39
N HIS A 141 -9.51 -10.79 -19.78
CA HIS A 141 -9.33 -10.16 -21.08
C HIS A 141 -9.45 -11.15 -22.24
N SER A 142 -8.87 -12.35 -22.11
CA SER A 142 -8.93 -13.38 -23.15
C SER A 142 -10.36 -13.86 -23.38
N ILE A 143 -11.17 -13.95 -22.32
CA ILE A 143 -12.60 -14.26 -22.42
C ILE A 143 -13.35 -13.10 -23.11
N SER A 144 -13.12 -11.85 -22.72
CA SER A 144 -13.76 -10.68 -23.35
C SER A 144 -13.42 -10.55 -24.84
N LYS A 145 -12.18 -10.85 -25.23
CA LYS A 145 -11.73 -10.81 -26.64
C LYS A 145 -12.45 -11.85 -27.49
N LYS A 146 -12.70 -13.06 -26.95
CA LYS A 146 -13.50 -14.09 -27.64
C LYS A 146 -14.95 -13.67 -27.88
N HIS A 147 -15.46 -12.70 -27.12
CA HIS A 147 -16.79 -12.12 -27.29
C HIS A 147 -16.78 -10.82 -28.12
N GLY A 148 -15.69 -10.51 -28.84
CA GLY A 148 -15.64 -9.40 -29.81
C GLY A 148 -15.42 -8.01 -29.19
N VAL A 149 -15.05 -7.90 -27.92
CA VAL A 149 -14.81 -6.61 -27.26
C VAL A 149 -13.33 -6.21 -27.43
N GLU A 150 -13.03 -5.29 -28.33
CA GLU A 150 -11.69 -4.73 -28.56
C GLU A 150 -11.23 -3.79 -27.41
N GLU A 151 -10.91 -4.34 -26.25
CA GLU A 151 -10.50 -3.52 -25.08
C GLU A 151 -8.98 -3.26 -24.96
N ALA A 152 -8.14 -4.04 -25.66
CA ALA A 152 -6.71 -4.15 -25.38
C ALA A 152 -5.87 -2.88 -25.62
N LYS A 153 -6.28 -2.02 -26.57
CA LYS A 153 -5.52 -0.80 -26.94
C LYS A 153 -5.64 0.34 -25.92
N SER A 154 -6.59 0.25 -24.98
CA SER A 154 -7.01 1.36 -24.12
C SER A 154 -6.41 1.36 -22.70
N TRP A 155 -5.54 0.41 -22.35
CA TRP A 155 -5.10 0.25 -20.95
C TRP A 155 -4.05 1.27 -20.49
N GLY A 156 -3.56 2.14 -21.38
CA GLY A 156 -2.57 3.15 -21.04
C GLY A 156 -1.19 2.59 -20.68
N VAL A 157 -0.89 1.34 -21.05
CA VAL A 157 0.37 0.63 -20.72
C VAL A 157 1.53 1.03 -21.64
N ARG A 158 1.28 1.21 -22.94
CA ARG A 158 2.35 1.46 -23.92
C ARG A 158 2.88 2.90 -23.83
N MET A 159 4.18 3.07 -23.69
CA MET A 159 4.84 4.38 -23.63
C MET A 159 6.04 4.43 -24.57
N ASN A 160 6.30 5.60 -25.14
CA ASN A 160 7.56 5.86 -25.83
C ASN A 160 8.69 6.11 -24.82
N TRP A 161 9.95 5.86 -25.17
CA TRP A 161 11.12 6.07 -24.30
C TRP A 161 11.17 7.48 -23.69
N ALA A 162 10.87 8.51 -24.49
CA ALA A 162 10.79 9.89 -24.00
C ALA A 162 9.70 10.08 -22.93
N GLN A 163 8.56 9.41 -23.09
CA GLN A 163 7.46 9.46 -22.11
C GLN A 163 7.82 8.68 -20.84
N THR A 164 8.49 7.54 -20.98
CA THR A 164 8.98 6.73 -19.86
C THR A 164 9.95 7.55 -19.01
N GLY A 165 10.93 8.19 -19.65
CA GLY A 165 11.89 9.07 -18.96
C GLY A 165 11.20 10.22 -18.21
N ARG A 166 10.24 10.92 -18.86
CA ARG A 166 9.46 11.99 -18.21
C ARG A 166 8.62 11.49 -17.04
N THR A 167 8.04 10.30 -17.14
CA THR A 167 7.20 9.72 -16.07
C THR A 167 8.04 9.26 -14.88
N LEU A 168 9.21 8.67 -15.15
CA LEU A 168 10.17 8.30 -14.11
C LEU A 168 10.72 9.54 -13.40
N ALA A 169 11.08 10.57 -14.16
CA ALA A 169 11.49 11.85 -13.60
C ALA A 169 10.36 12.48 -12.77
N LEU A 170 9.12 12.49 -13.26
CA LEU A 170 7.97 13.02 -12.52
C LEU A 170 7.78 12.29 -11.20
N ALA A 171 7.84 10.95 -11.22
CA ALA A 171 7.76 10.14 -10.01
C ALA A 171 8.89 10.48 -9.03
N LEU A 172 10.13 10.57 -9.52
CA LEU A 172 11.30 10.90 -8.72
C LEU A 172 11.14 12.28 -8.06
N PHE A 173 10.73 13.32 -8.80
CA PHE A 173 10.51 14.65 -8.24
C PHE A 173 9.42 14.66 -7.16
N VAL A 174 8.31 13.95 -7.37
CA VAL A 174 7.25 13.82 -6.36
C VAL A 174 7.78 13.16 -5.09
N ILE A 175 8.55 12.07 -5.22
CA ILE A 175 9.16 11.35 -4.09
C ILE A 175 10.16 12.24 -3.36
N VAL A 176 11.06 12.92 -4.10
CA VAL A 176 12.08 13.80 -3.53
C VAL A 176 11.42 14.93 -2.74
N ILE A 177 10.45 15.65 -3.35
CA ILE A 177 9.74 16.74 -2.67
C ILE A 177 9.04 16.25 -1.40
N PHE A 178 8.38 15.08 -1.45
CA PHE A 178 7.74 14.49 -0.26
C PHE A 178 8.73 14.27 0.88
N TYR A 179 9.89 13.65 0.60
CA TYR A 179 10.90 13.40 1.62
C TYR A 179 11.68 14.64 2.06
N THR A 180 11.84 15.64 1.19
CA THR A 180 12.43 16.93 1.55
C THR A 180 11.53 17.67 2.54
N ILE A 181 10.21 17.71 2.29
CA ILE A 181 9.26 18.33 3.22
C ILE A 181 9.26 17.58 4.56
N LEU A 182 9.24 16.23 4.53
CA LEU A 182 9.34 15.42 5.75
C LEU A 182 10.64 15.69 6.52
N ALA A 183 11.78 15.79 5.83
CA ALA A 183 13.06 16.11 6.46
C ALA A 183 13.08 17.52 7.07
N ALA A 184 12.46 18.50 6.41
CA ALA A 184 12.32 19.86 6.96
C ALA A 184 11.44 19.88 8.21
N VAL A 185 10.26 19.24 8.17
CA VAL A 185 9.36 19.13 9.33
C VAL A 185 10.05 18.46 10.51
N TYR A 186 10.77 17.36 10.24
CA TYR A 186 11.53 16.67 11.28
C TYR A 186 12.70 17.54 11.80
N GLY A 187 13.38 18.29 10.94
CA GLY A 187 14.48 19.16 11.34
C GLY A 187 14.05 20.32 12.24
N PHE A 188 12.91 20.96 11.95
CA PHE A 188 12.41 22.09 12.74
C PHE A 188 11.65 21.66 14.00
N PHE A 189 10.81 20.63 13.90
CA PHE A 189 9.85 20.28 14.96
C PHE A 189 10.16 18.95 15.65
N HIS A 190 11.10 18.15 15.13
CA HIS A 190 11.35 16.77 15.59
C HIS A 190 10.09 15.89 15.58
N VAL A 191 9.20 16.15 14.62
CA VAL A 191 7.95 15.41 14.39
C VAL A 191 8.05 14.60 13.11
N ASP A 192 7.63 13.33 13.18
CA ASP A 192 7.48 12.44 12.03
C ASP A 192 6.00 12.24 11.65
N TYR A 193 5.74 11.84 10.41
CA TYR A 193 4.38 11.56 9.96
C TYR A 193 3.98 10.17 10.45
N ARG A 194 3.11 10.10 11.46
CA ARG A 194 2.78 8.83 12.10
C ARG A 194 1.31 8.76 12.49
N LEU A 195 0.73 7.58 12.32
CA LEU A 195 -0.51 7.20 12.97
C LEU A 195 -0.36 5.76 13.46
N PHE A 196 -0.22 5.58 14.77
CA PHE A 196 0.04 4.28 15.39
C PHE A 196 1.29 3.58 14.77
N VAL A 197 1.07 2.49 14.03
CA VAL A 197 2.11 1.64 13.44
C VAL A 197 2.49 2.08 12.01
N VAL A 198 1.70 2.96 11.39
CA VAL A 198 1.99 3.53 10.07
C VAL A 198 2.83 4.78 10.26
N ALA A 199 4.08 4.78 9.79
CA ALA A 199 4.98 5.93 9.95
C ALA A 199 5.81 6.18 8.70
N ALA A 200 5.94 7.44 8.30
CA ALA A 200 6.95 7.91 7.36
C ALA A 200 8.04 8.65 8.14
N ARG A 201 9.28 8.17 8.01
CA ARG A 201 10.46 8.75 8.68
C ARG A 201 11.41 9.37 7.67
N PRO A 202 12.20 10.39 8.06
CA PRO A 202 13.25 10.92 7.21
C PRO A 202 14.20 9.82 6.73
N LEU A 203 14.59 9.87 5.45
CA LEU A 203 15.44 8.86 4.86
C LEU A 203 16.89 9.03 5.31
N THR A 204 17.42 8.00 5.96
CA THR A 204 18.88 7.85 6.09
C THR A 204 19.43 7.07 4.91
N LYS A 205 20.73 7.24 4.63
CA LYS A 205 21.43 6.52 3.54
C LYS A 205 21.18 5.01 3.59
N ARG A 206 21.14 4.41 4.80
CA ARG A 206 20.91 2.98 5.01
C ARG A 206 19.50 2.56 4.56
N TRP A 207 18.48 3.30 5.00
CA TRP A 207 17.09 3.00 4.66
C TRP A 207 16.80 3.20 3.17
N PHE A 208 17.45 4.18 2.54
CA PHE A 208 17.36 4.37 1.10
C PHE A 208 17.89 3.16 0.32
N LEU A 209 19.09 2.66 0.68
CA LEU A 209 19.69 1.48 0.02
C LEU A 209 18.82 0.22 0.19
N ILE A 210 18.26 0.01 1.38
CA ILE A 210 17.34 -1.12 1.62
C ILE A 210 16.06 -0.95 0.81
N GLY A 211 15.53 0.27 0.73
CA GLY A 211 14.36 0.58 -0.10
C GLY A 211 14.55 0.13 -1.55
N LEU A 212 15.75 0.26 -2.11
CA LEU A 212 16.06 -0.19 -3.48
C LEU A 212 15.92 -1.70 -3.68
N ALA A 213 16.09 -2.52 -2.64
CA ALA A 213 15.83 -3.96 -2.71
C ALA A 213 14.33 -4.30 -2.64
N TYR A 214 13.58 -3.59 -1.79
CA TYR A 214 12.15 -3.87 -1.57
C TYR A 214 11.24 -3.30 -2.66
N VAL A 215 11.54 -2.09 -3.16
CA VAL A 215 10.67 -1.39 -4.13
C VAL A 215 10.43 -2.22 -5.39
N PRO A 216 11.45 -2.80 -6.07
CA PRO A 216 11.21 -3.62 -7.26
C PRO A 216 10.34 -4.85 -6.98
N ALA A 217 10.52 -5.50 -5.82
CA ALA A 217 9.75 -6.68 -5.45
C ALA A 217 8.28 -6.34 -5.16
N LEU A 218 8.02 -5.24 -4.46
CA LEU A 218 6.66 -4.77 -4.17
C LEU A 218 5.99 -4.15 -5.40
N PHE A 219 6.77 -3.57 -6.33
CA PHE A 219 6.26 -2.87 -7.50
C PHE A 219 5.32 -3.73 -8.34
N LEU A 220 5.59 -5.02 -8.46
CA LEU A 220 4.76 -5.95 -9.23
C LEU A 220 3.30 -5.96 -8.75
N PHE A 221 3.09 -5.99 -7.43
CA PHE A 221 1.75 -5.94 -6.85
C PHE A 221 1.07 -4.59 -7.10
N PHE A 222 1.79 -3.49 -6.86
CA PHE A 222 1.25 -2.15 -7.01
C PHE A 222 0.90 -1.84 -8.47
N PHE A 223 1.72 -2.30 -9.41
CA PHE A 223 1.47 -2.24 -10.84
C PHE A 223 0.27 -3.08 -11.26
N SER A 224 0.21 -4.34 -10.83
CA SER A 224 -0.94 -5.23 -11.02
C SER A 224 -2.23 -4.60 -10.49
N ASN A 225 -2.16 -3.98 -9.30
CA ASN A 225 -3.29 -3.27 -8.72
C ASN A 225 -3.70 -2.05 -9.55
N SER A 226 -2.75 -1.22 -9.99
CA SER A 226 -3.05 -0.06 -10.85
C SER A 226 -3.73 -0.47 -12.16
N LEU A 227 -3.28 -1.56 -12.78
CA LEU A 227 -3.93 -2.13 -13.96
C LEU A 227 -5.38 -2.50 -13.65
N ARG A 228 -5.63 -3.39 -12.69
CA ARG A 228 -6.99 -3.87 -12.36
C ARG A 228 -7.95 -2.73 -12.01
N VAL A 229 -7.48 -1.77 -11.22
CA VAL A 229 -8.27 -0.59 -10.83
C VAL A 229 -8.60 0.25 -12.06
N ASN A 230 -7.61 0.55 -12.91
CA ASN A 230 -7.75 1.48 -14.04
C ASN A 230 -8.42 0.89 -15.28
N THR A 231 -8.35 -0.41 -15.47
CA THR A 231 -8.96 -1.11 -16.61
C THR A 231 -10.30 -1.75 -16.21
N SER A 232 -10.28 -2.76 -15.33
CA SER A 232 -11.43 -3.63 -15.05
C SER A 232 -12.46 -3.03 -14.10
N MET A 233 -12.06 -2.11 -13.22
CA MET A 233 -12.95 -1.53 -12.19
C MET A 233 -13.38 -0.10 -12.51
N ARG A 234 -13.24 0.33 -13.76
CA ARG A 234 -13.59 1.68 -14.21
C ARG A 234 -14.81 1.61 -15.11
N PHE A 235 -15.98 1.92 -14.57
CA PHE A 235 -17.23 1.82 -15.33
C PHE A 235 -17.79 3.20 -15.67
N ASN A 236 -18.30 3.35 -16.89
CA ASN A 236 -18.99 4.55 -17.33
C ASN A 236 -20.29 4.78 -16.53
N ASN A 237 -20.64 6.04 -16.31
CA ASN A 237 -21.86 6.49 -15.64
C ASN A 237 -22.06 5.96 -14.18
N GLN A 238 -20.97 5.64 -13.47
CA GLN A 238 -21.01 5.34 -12.03
C GLN A 238 -20.80 6.59 -11.17
N ARG A 239 -21.52 6.67 -10.05
CA ARG A 239 -21.27 7.68 -9.01
C ARG A 239 -19.83 7.57 -8.52
N ARG A 240 -19.11 8.70 -8.48
CA ARG A 240 -17.68 8.75 -8.14
C ARG A 240 -17.38 8.08 -6.79
N TRP A 241 -18.14 8.39 -5.74
CA TRP A 241 -17.90 7.82 -4.40
C TRP A 241 -18.09 6.29 -4.35
N VAL A 242 -19.06 5.75 -5.12
CA VAL A 242 -19.30 4.30 -5.20
C VAL A 242 -18.11 3.60 -5.84
N ASN A 243 -17.56 4.16 -6.92
CA ASN A 243 -16.39 3.57 -7.56
C ASN A 243 -15.18 3.55 -6.61
N TRP A 244 -14.96 4.65 -5.87
CA TRP A 244 -13.88 4.76 -4.90
C TRP A 244 -14.04 3.74 -3.76
N LEU A 245 -15.26 3.51 -3.29
CA LEU A 245 -15.55 2.51 -2.28
C LEU A 245 -15.31 1.08 -2.82
N ILE A 246 -15.77 0.77 -4.04
CA ILE A 246 -15.57 -0.56 -4.65
C ILE A 246 -14.08 -0.87 -4.79
N ILE A 247 -13.28 0.05 -5.31
CA ILE A 247 -11.84 -0.20 -5.51
C ILE A 247 -11.08 -0.30 -4.19
N ALA A 248 -11.49 0.47 -3.17
CA ALA A 248 -10.91 0.37 -1.83
C ALA A 248 -11.20 -1.01 -1.22
N LEU A 249 -12.47 -1.43 -1.21
CA LEU A 249 -12.88 -2.73 -0.72
C LEU A 249 -12.24 -3.87 -1.52
N ALA A 250 -12.14 -3.75 -2.85
CA ALA A 250 -11.54 -4.77 -3.70
C ALA A 250 -10.11 -5.13 -3.28
N ASN A 251 -9.33 -4.13 -2.87
CA ASN A 251 -7.94 -4.33 -2.48
C ASN A 251 -7.78 -4.69 -0.99
N SER A 252 -8.74 -4.33 -0.13
CA SER A 252 -8.61 -4.50 1.32
C SER A 252 -9.41 -5.66 1.92
N ILE A 253 -10.49 -6.12 1.28
CA ILE A 253 -11.45 -7.06 1.89
C ILE A 253 -10.82 -8.40 2.26
N GLY A 254 -9.91 -8.92 1.44
CA GLY A 254 -9.21 -10.17 1.73
C GLY A 254 -8.34 -10.09 2.99
N LEU A 255 -7.67 -8.96 3.20
CA LEU A 255 -6.87 -8.73 4.42
C LEU A 255 -7.75 -8.39 5.63
N ALA A 256 -8.84 -7.64 5.42
CA ALA A 256 -9.80 -7.33 6.47
C ALA A 256 -10.47 -8.60 7.02
N ALA A 257 -10.74 -9.60 6.16
CA ALA A 257 -11.31 -10.88 6.57
C ALA A 257 -10.42 -11.62 7.59
N ILE A 258 -9.09 -11.52 7.46
CA ILE A 258 -8.15 -12.10 8.43
C ILE A 258 -8.36 -11.49 9.82
N PHE A 259 -8.54 -10.17 9.91
CA PHE A 259 -8.83 -9.53 11.19
C PHE A 259 -10.17 -9.92 11.76
N VAL A 260 -11.21 -10.01 10.92
CA VAL A 260 -12.53 -10.46 11.37
C VAL A 260 -12.41 -11.86 11.97
N ILE A 261 -11.74 -12.81 11.30
CA ILE A 261 -11.53 -14.16 11.83
C ILE A 261 -10.78 -14.15 13.16
N GLN A 262 -9.68 -13.38 13.25
CA GLN A 262 -8.85 -13.31 14.45
C GLN A 262 -9.64 -12.79 15.67
N TYR A 263 -10.36 -11.67 15.51
CA TYR A 263 -11.03 -10.99 16.61
C TYR A 263 -12.41 -11.57 16.94
N VAL A 264 -13.15 -12.13 15.97
CA VAL A 264 -14.40 -12.86 16.25
C VAL A 264 -14.11 -14.14 17.04
N THR A 265 -13.02 -14.84 16.70
CA THR A 265 -12.59 -16.01 17.47
C THR A 265 -12.22 -15.58 18.89
N PHE A 266 -11.41 -14.52 19.04
CA PHE A 266 -11.05 -13.97 20.35
C PHE A 266 -12.26 -13.59 21.20
N PHE A 267 -13.27 -12.95 20.63
CA PHE A 267 -14.51 -12.60 21.32
C PHE A 267 -15.30 -13.85 21.76
N SER A 268 -15.30 -14.91 20.94
CA SER A 268 -16.09 -16.12 21.20
C SER A 268 -15.40 -17.12 22.14
N THR A 269 -14.08 -17.29 22.04
CA THR A 269 -13.33 -18.34 22.76
C THR A 269 -12.38 -17.81 23.82
N GLY A 270 -12.17 -16.49 23.90
CA GLY A 270 -11.15 -15.88 24.75
C GLY A 270 -9.71 -16.05 24.24
N THR A 271 -9.51 -16.72 23.09
CA THR A 271 -8.20 -16.97 22.48
C THR A 271 -8.19 -16.57 21.01
N VAL A 272 -7.05 -16.08 20.54
CA VAL A 272 -6.90 -15.66 19.14
C VAL A 272 -6.80 -16.87 18.20
N PHE A 273 -7.31 -16.76 16.97
CA PHE A 273 -7.33 -17.87 16.01
C PHE A 273 -5.90 -18.31 15.60
N TRP A 274 -5.09 -17.37 15.10
CA TRP A 274 -3.66 -17.62 14.84
C TRP A 274 -2.86 -17.31 16.09
N THR A 275 -2.58 -18.33 16.90
CA THR A 275 -1.78 -18.21 18.13
C THR A 275 -0.28 -18.11 17.84
N THR A 276 0.28 -19.02 17.04
CA THR A 276 1.73 -19.04 16.75
C THR A 276 2.16 -17.91 15.80
N ASN A 277 1.29 -17.51 14.88
CA ASN A 277 1.57 -16.50 13.83
C ASN A 277 0.90 -15.15 14.10
N TRP A 278 0.50 -14.89 15.35
CA TRP A 278 -0.25 -13.69 15.74
C TRP A 278 0.45 -12.38 15.35
N LEU A 279 1.78 -12.36 15.35
CA LEU A 279 2.59 -11.18 15.01
C LEU A 279 2.45 -10.77 13.54
N TYR A 280 2.28 -11.72 12.63
CA TYR A 280 1.98 -11.43 11.22
C TYR A 280 0.56 -10.86 11.05
N VAL A 281 -0.39 -11.33 11.84
CA VAL A 281 -1.74 -10.75 11.88
C VAL A 281 -1.68 -9.33 12.42
N ASN A 282 -0.89 -9.06 13.45
CA ASN A 282 -0.72 -7.71 14.00
C ASN A 282 -0.11 -6.73 12.98
N MET A 283 0.83 -7.18 12.14
CA MET A 283 1.38 -6.37 11.05
C MET A 283 0.30 -5.88 10.06
N LEU A 284 -0.82 -6.60 9.90
CA LEU A 284 -1.93 -6.14 9.06
C LEU A 284 -2.51 -4.80 9.54
N GLN A 285 -2.25 -4.38 10.77
CA GLN A 285 -2.76 -3.11 11.31
C GLN A 285 -2.12 -1.91 10.61
N SER A 286 -0.85 -2.03 10.20
CA SER A 286 -0.19 -1.02 9.38
C SER A 286 -0.47 -1.23 7.89
N LEU A 287 -0.58 -2.48 7.44
CA LEU A 287 -0.78 -2.79 6.02
C LEU A 287 -2.19 -2.45 5.51
N LEU A 288 -3.24 -2.76 6.28
CA LEU A 288 -4.63 -2.63 5.85
C LEU A 288 -5.01 -1.19 5.50
N PRO A 289 -4.69 -0.16 6.31
CA PRO A 289 -4.96 1.24 5.92
C PRO A 289 -4.28 1.62 4.61
N MET A 290 -3.03 1.19 4.40
CA MET A 290 -2.31 1.42 3.14
C MET A 290 -2.99 0.72 1.97
N MET A 291 -3.51 -0.50 2.16
CA MET A 291 -4.23 -1.23 1.11
C MET A 291 -5.59 -0.62 0.75
N VAL A 292 -6.27 0.03 1.69
CA VAL A 292 -7.49 0.81 1.41
C VAL A 292 -7.17 2.04 0.55
N VAL A 293 -6.06 2.72 0.88
CA VAL A 293 -5.68 4.00 0.26
C VAL A 293 -4.97 3.83 -1.09
N LEU A 294 -4.21 2.75 -1.28
CA LEU A 294 -3.46 2.43 -2.50
C LEU A 294 -4.29 2.57 -3.81
N PRO A 295 -5.45 1.91 -3.98
CA PRO A 295 -6.22 1.98 -5.21
C PRO A 295 -6.73 3.40 -5.49
N LEU A 296 -6.99 4.20 -4.45
CA LEU A 296 -7.44 5.58 -4.59
C LEU A 296 -6.35 6.47 -5.20
N PHE A 297 -5.10 6.30 -4.76
CA PHE A 297 -3.96 7.00 -5.36
C PHE A 297 -3.71 6.55 -6.79
N ASN A 298 -3.70 5.24 -7.05
CA ASN A 298 -3.52 4.72 -8.41
C ASN A 298 -4.57 5.27 -9.38
N ARG A 299 -5.82 5.41 -8.93
CA ARG A 299 -6.89 6.06 -9.69
C ARG A 299 -6.63 7.55 -9.90
N ALA A 300 -6.24 8.27 -8.85
CA ALA A 300 -5.98 9.71 -8.92
C ALA A 300 -4.82 10.05 -9.88
N PHE A 301 -3.71 9.30 -9.81
CA PHE A 301 -2.58 9.45 -10.72
C PHE A 301 -2.93 9.09 -12.15
N TYR A 302 -3.74 8.04 -12.36
CA TYR A 302 -4.23 7.68 -13.69
C TYR A 302 -5.10 8.77 -14.30
N HIS A 303 -5.95 9.45 -13.53
CA HIS A 303 -6.69 10.61 -14.04
C HIS A 303 -5.81 11.83 -14.32
N ALA A 304 -4.67 11.96 -13.64
CA ALA A 304 -3.73 13.05 -13.89
C ALA A 304 -2.89 12.84 -15.16
N THR A 305 -2.44 11.61 -15.42
CA THR A 305 -1.52 11.32 -16.54
C THR A 305 -2.13 10.52 -17.69
N GLY A 306 -3.28 9.86 -17.50
CA GLY A 306 -3.85 8.90 -18.45
C GLY A 306 -3.09 7.57 -18.55
N ARG A 307 -2.15 7.31 -17.63
CA ARG A 307 -1.23 6.16 -17.69
C ARG A 307 -1.17 5.42 -16.36
N VAL A 308 -0.97 4.11 -16.43
CA VAL A 308 -1.00 3.22 -15.25
C VAL A 308 0.30 3.19 -14.45
N TRP A 309 1.37 3.81 -14.94
CA TRP A 309 2.73 3.67 -14.39
C TRP A 309 3.05 4.62 -13.24
N LEU A 310 2.65 5.88 -13.31
CA LEU A 310 3.05 6.89 -12.32
C LEU A 310 2.60 6.51 -10.90
N GLY A 311 1.34 6.08 -10.76
CA GLY A 311 0.76 5.72 -9.46
C GLY A 311 1.54 4.62 -8.75
N PRO A 312 1.75 3.45 -9.37
CA PRO A 312 2.59 2.38 -8.83
C PRO A 312 3.98 2.83 -8.46
N ILE A 313 4.68 3.61 -9.29
CA ILE A 313 6.06 4.01 -8.99
C ILE A 313 6.08 4.86 -7.70
N VAL A 314 5.25 5.90 -7.63
CA VAL A 314 5.21 6.81 -6.47
C VAL A 314 4.72 6.07 -5.20
N THR A 315 3.59 5.37 -5.30
CA THR A 315 2.97 4.71 -4.14
C THR A 315 3.79 3.53 -3.63
N THR A 316 4.40 2.73 -4.51
CA THR A 316 5.29 1.63 -4.08
C THR A 316 6.47 2.17 -3.30
N THR A 317 7.15 3.20 -3.82
CA THR A 317 8.34 3.74 -3.15
C THR A 317 7.98 4.32 -1.79
N ILE A 318 6.95 5.16 -1.70
CA ILE A 318 6.55 5.78 -0.44
C ILE A 318 6.08 4.70 0.56
N PHE A 319 5.19 3.80 0.15
CA PHE A 319 4.62 2.80 1.08
C PHE A 319 5.64 1.74 1.50
N ALA A 320 6.55 1.32 0.61
CA ALA A 320 7.63 0.40 0.97
C ALA A 320 8.54 1.01 2.04
N LEU A 321 8.94 2.27 1.85
CA LEU A 321 9.79 2.99 2.81
C LEU A 321 9.08 3.26 4.13
N MET A 322 7.78 3.54 4.11
CA MET A 322 6.96 3.64 5.33
C MET A 322 6.87 2.30 6.08
N ALA A 323 6.62 1.20 5.34
CA ALA A 323 6.57 -0.14 5.93
C ALA A 323 7.91 -0.55 6.56
N LEU A 324 9.02 -0.21 5.92
CA LEU A 324 10.37 -0.42 6.44
C LEU A 324 10.66 0.46 7.67
N GLY A 325 10.31 1.75 7.61
CA GLY A 325 10.54 2.69 8.71
C GLY A 325 9.74 2.40 9.98
N GLY A 326 8.59 1.73 9.84
CA GLY A 326 7.76 1.25 10.97
C GLY A 326 8.14 -0.15 11.48
N SER A 327 9.07 -0.85 10.83
CA SER A 327 9.39 -2.25 11.14
C SER A 327 10.83 -2.45 11.62
N VAL A 328 11.06 -3.57 12.31
CA VAL A 328 12.42 -4.00 12.68
C VAL A 328 13.12 -4.58 11.44
N ALA A 329 14.33 -4.11 11.17
CA ALA A 329 15.21 -4.62 10.13
C ALA A 329 16.62 -4.85 10.68
N TYR A 330 17.21 -6.00 10.33
CA TYR A 330 18.58 -6.38 10.73
C TYR A 330 19.58 -5.82 9.73
N ILE A 331 19.90 -4.54 9.90
CA ILE A 331 20.77 -3.79 8.99
C ILE A 331 22.19 -3.84 9.55
N PRO A 332 23.21 -4.18 8.74
CA PRO A 332 24.60 -4.07 9.16
C PRO A 332 24.89 -2.66 9.67
N MET A 333 25.36 -2.58 10.92
CA MET A 333 26.15 -1.44 11.34
C MET A 333 27.49 -1.62 10.65
N PHE A 334 27.98 -0.59 9.96
CA PHE A 334 29.30 -0.65 9.33
C PHE A 334 30.35 -1.21 10.29
#